data_AF-A0A8C5MK55-F1
#
_entry.id   AF-A0A8C5MK55-F1
#
_cell.length_a   1.000
_cell.length_b   1.000
_cell.length_c   1.000
_cell.angle_alpha   90.00
_cell.angle_beta   90.00
_cell.angle_gamma   90.00
#
_symmetry.space_group_name_H-M   'P 1'
#
loop_
_entity.id
_entity.type
_entity.pdbx_description
1 polymer ?
#
loop_
_entity_poly.entity_id
_entity_poly.type
_entity_poly.pdbx_seq_one_letter_code
_entity_poly.pdbx_strand_id
1 'polypeptide(L)'
;MGDSGLKILSLNVKGLNTPQKRRLLLRELKRSACHIALIQETHFASSRQFSLRNKAFPVTYMASSPQKKKGVATLIHSSCPFKIHLEVSDPAGRYLMLVGQIASTTLTLFNIYAPNGYDPDFWTEISSLLTTKADGRVIFGGDFNAVPQPSLDRKASGDSSGTPSGYPQDASLESFMLDHSLVDAWRLHHPGDRDFTFFSNPHHSYSRIDLFLVSLSTMPLIPTSSIGDITWSDHAPISMTLSIPSYTPAWSWRLNSSLLHKPEHILELQQQLRDYFLENDSPTLSPTTLWLAHKTVIRGHLIQLGSRLKKQKLASLVSLTKDLSKWETLNKLSPSDALT
;
A
#
# COMPACT_ATOMS: atom_id res chain seq x y z
N MET A 1 -15.46 -4.89 11.92
CA MET A 1 -14.46 -4.20 12.75
C MET A 1 -13.24 -4.00 11.86
N GLY A 2 -12.83 -2.76 11.62
CA GLY A 2 -11.70 -2.48 10.73
C GLY A 2 -10.39 -2.84 11.42
N ASP A 3 -9.52 -3.54 10.71
CA ASP A 3 -8.18 -3.90 11.16
C ASP A 3 -7.45 -2.63 11.62
N SER A 4 -7.11 -2.53 12.90
CA SER A 4 -6.74 -1.28 13.58
C SER A 4 -5.25 -0.93 13.41
N GLY A 5 -4.63 -1.32 12.30
CA GLY A 5 -3.21 -1.14 12.04
C GLY A 5 -2.88 -0.13 10.95
N LEU A 6 -1.64 0.35 10.96
CA LEU A 6 -1.07 1.20 9.93
C LEU A 6 -0.75 0.37 8.69
N LYS A 7 -1.61 0.48 7.67
CA LYS A 7 -1.37 -0.17 6.37
C LYS A 7 -0.33 0.58 5.52
N ILE A 8 0.76 -0.11 5.20
CA ILE A 8 1.85 0.36 4.35
C ILE A 8 1.80 -0.42 3.03
N LEU A 9 1.96 0.28 1.91
CA LEU A 9 1.97 -0.31 0.56
C LEU A 9 3.26 0.08 -0.15
N SER A 10 3.88 -0.86 -0.86
CA SER A 10 4.96 -0.57 -1.81
C SER A 10 4.53 -0.96 -3.22
N LEU A 11 4.90 -0.14 -4.21
CA LEU A 11 4.59 -0.40 -5.61
C LEU A 11 5.58 0.32 -6.54
N ASN A 12 6.27 -0.46 -7.37
CA ASN A 12 6.94 0.07 -8.55
C ASN A 12 5.88 0.38 -9.62
N VAL A 13 5.82 1.65 -10.03
CA VAL A 13 4.77 2.15 -10.93
C VAL A 13 5.24 2.33 -12.35
N LYS A 14 6.52 2.14 -12.70
CA LYS A 14 7.04 2.34 -14.06
C LYS A 14 6.63 3.66 -14.72
N GLY A 15 6.81 4.76 -14.01
CA GLY A 15 6.60 6.13 -14.46
C GLY A 15 5.21 6.70 -14.16
N LEU A 16 5.16 7.95 -13.71
CA LEU A 16 3.94 8.69 -13.36
C LEU A 16 3.75 9.99 -14.14
N ASN A 17 4.46 10.15 -15.26
CA ASN A 17 4.44 11.38 -16.05
C ASN A 17 3.03 11.73 -16.60
N THR A 18 2.16 10.74 -16.83
CA THR A 18 0.81 10.97 -17.36
C THR A 18 -0.25 11.16 -16.26
N PRO A 19 -1.21 12.10 -16.41
CA PRO A 19 -2.31 12.28 -15.46
C PRO A 19 -3.17 11.02 -15.25
N GLN A 20 -3.34 10.21 -16.30
CA GLN A 20 -4.07 8.94 -16.26
C GLN A 20 -3.42 8.00 -15.24
N LYS A 21 -2.10 7.81 -15.32
CA LYS A 21 -1.37 6.87 -14.46
C LYS A 21 -1.31 7.35 -13.01
N ARG A 22 -1.21 8.67 -12.78
CA ARG A 22 -1.39 9.25 -11.43
C ARG A 22 -2.77 8.98 -10.85
N ARG A 23 -3.85 9.05 -11.66
CA ARG A 23 -5.21 8.69 -11.19
C ARG A 23 -5.32 7.21 -10.85
N LEU A 24 -4.67 6.32 -11.61
CA LEU A 24 -4.63 4.88 -11.31
C LEU A 24 -3.94 4.62 -9.97
N LEU A 25 -2.77 5.23 -9.74
CA LEU A 25 -2.08 5.17 -8.44
C LEU A 25 -2.99 5.61 -7.29
N LEU A 26 -3.62 6.79 -7.38
CA LEU A 26 -4.48 7.29 -6.30
C LEU A 26 -5.71 6.39 -6.06
N ARG A 27 -6.25 5.77 -7.11
CA ARG A 27 -7.33 4.79 -6.99
C ARG A 27 -6.86 3.54 -6.27
N GLU A 28 -5.66 3.07 -6.58
CA GLU A 28 -5.04 1.90 -5.95
C GLU A 28 -4.80 2.14 -4.46
N LEU A 29 -4.17 3.26 -4.09
CA LEU A 29 -3.94 3.63 -2.69
C LEU A 29 -5.25 3.75 -1.89
N LYS A 30 -6.29 4.32 -2.51
CA LYS A 30 -7.62 4.43 -1.90
C LYS A 30 -8.29 3.06 -1.72
N ARG A 31 -8.21 2.19 -2.73
CA ARG A 31 -8.77 0.83 -2.69
C ARG A 31 -8.13 0.01 -1.58
N SER A 32 -6.81 0.14 -1.45
CA SER A 32 -6.01 -0.57 -0.46
C SER A 32 -6.12 0.01 0.94
N ALA A 33 -6.86 1.12 1.17
CA ALA A 33 -6.90 1.84 2.44
C ALA A 33 -5.49 2.16 2.97
N CYS A 34 -4.61 2.57 2.06
CA CYS A 34 -3.21 2.80 2.34
C CYS A 34 -2.99 4.06 3.20
N HIS A 35 -2.19 3.93 4.26
CA HIS A 35 -1.78 5.04 5.11
C HIS A 35 -0.43 5.61 4.69
N ILE A 36 0.50 4.75 4.29
CA ILE A 36 1.84 5.12 3.83
C ILE A 36 2.14 4.35 2.57
N ALA A 37 2.45 5.05 1.48
CA ALA A 37 2.79 4.45 0.20
C ALA A 37 4.25 4.70 -0.15
N LEU A 38 5.02 3.64 -0.41
CA LEU A 38 6.37 3.65 -0.93
C LEU A 38 6.29 3.39 -2.44
N ILE A 39 6.60 4.39 -3.25
CA ILE A 39 6.44 4.34 -4.70
C ILE A 39 7.81 4.39 -5.35
N GLN A 40 8.09 3.45 -6.25
CA GLN A 40 9.32 3.37 -7.03
C GLN A 40 9.08 3.69 -8.50
N GLU A 41 10.14 4.08 -9.21
CA GLU A 41 10.08 4.48 -10.62
C GLU A 41 9.04 5.57 -10.93
N THR A 42 9.04 6.68 -10.20
CA THR A 42 8.13 7.80 -10.51
C THR A 42 8.44 8.44 -11.86
N HIS A 43 9.70 8.36 -12.33
CA HIS A 43 10.24 8.96 -13.54
C HIS A 43 10.02 10.47 -13.63
N PHE A 44 9.83 11.13 -12.50
CA PHE A 44 9.85 12.59 -12.42
C PHE A 44 11.29 13.08 -12.55
N ALA A 45 11.52 14.04 -13.44
CA ALA A 45 12.81 14.70 -13.55
C ALA A 45 12.93 15.77 -12.46
N SER A 46 14.06 15.84 -11.76
CA SER A 46 14.30 16.85 -10.72
C SER A 46 14.27 18.29 -11.23
N SER A 47 14.49 18.50 -12.53
CA SER A 47 14.38 19.80 -13.21
C SER A 47 12.95 20.33 -13.33
N ARG A 48 11.93 19.53 -13.03
CA ARG A 48 10.52 19.92 -13.10
C ARG A 48 9.84 19.71 -11.76
N GLN A 49 8.99 20.66 -11.39
CA GLN A 49 8.15 20.49 -10.20
C GLN A 49 6.98 19.56 -10.52
N PHE A 50 7.09 18.31 -10.06
CA PHE A 50 5.96 17.39 -10.00
C PHE A 50 5.36 17.38 -8.59
N SER A 51 4.08 17.03 -8.49
CA SER A 51 3.42 16.87 -7.19
C SER A 51 2.39 15.75 -7.27
N LEU A 52 2.45 14.84 -6.29
CA LEU A 52 1.43 13.83 -6.04
C LEU A 52 0.45 14.26 -4.94
N ARG A 53 0.61 15.48 -4.41
CA ARG A 53 -0.19 15.99 -3.29
C ARG A 53 -1.65 16.12 -3.66
N ASN A 54 -2.51 15.71 -2.74
CA ASN A 54 -3.96 15.90 -2.82
C ASN A 54 -4.57 15.89 -1.42
N LYS A 55 -5.91 16.01 -1.32
CA LYS A 55 -6.61 16.04 -0.01
C LYS A 55 -6.38 14.78 0.85
N ALA A 56 -6.22 13.62 0.21
CA ALA A 56 -5.96 12.36 0.91
C ALA A 56 -4.48 12.21 1.27
N PHE A 57 -3.56 12.60 0.38
CA PHE A 57 -2.11 12.56 0.59
C PHE A 57 -1.55 13.98 0.52
N PRO A 58 -1.71 14.80 1.57
CA PRO A 58 -1.27 16.19 1.56
C PRO A 58 0.26 16.31 1.64
N VAL A 59 0.93 15.29 2.17
CA VAL A 59 2.37 15.24 2.37
C VAL A 59 2.97 14.16 1.46
N THR A 60 3.96 14.58 0.67
CA THR A 60 4.68 13.72 -0.26
C THR A 60 6.15 14.10 -0.25
N TYR A 61 7.01 13.10 -0.10
CA TYR A 61 8.47 13.20 -0.14
C TYR A 61 8.97 12.48 -1.38
N MET A 62 9.99 13.02 -2.05
CA MET A 62 10.44 12.50 -3.34
C MET A 62 11.94 12.65 -3.49
N ALA A 63 12.58 11.60 -4.00
CA ALA A 63 13.93 11.64 -4.53
C ALA A 63 13.83 11.40 -6.04
N SER A 64 14.44 12.25 -6.85
CA SER A 64 14.26 12.24 -8.32
C SER A 64 15.59 12.47 -9.01
N SER A 65 15.88 11.69 -10.05
CA SER A 65 17.08 11.89 -10.85
C SER A 65 16.91 13.07 -11.82
N PRO A 66 18.01 13.65 -12.35
CA PRO A 66 17.92 14.68 -13.38
C PRO A 66 17.22 14.22 -14.66
N GLN A 67 17.31 12.93 -14.97
CA GLN A 67 16.65 12.33 -16.13
C GLN A 67 15.25 11.83 -15.75
N LYS A 68 14.38 11.62 -16.75
CA LYS A 68 13.07 10.97 -16.54
C LYS A 68 13.22 9.46 -16.40
N LYS A 69 14.04 9.04 -15.44
CA LYS A 69 14.37 7.66 -15.09
C LYS A 69 14.46 7.57 -13.58
N LYS A 70 14.21 6.37 -13.03
CA LYS A 70 14.24 6.12 -11.58
C LYS A 70 13.26 7.05 -10.84
N GLY A 71 13.54 7.35 -9.59
CA GLY A 71 12.78 8.26 -8.74
C GLY A 71 11.89 7.48 -7.80
N VAL A 72 11.95 7.83 -6.51
CA VAL A 72 11.13 7.23 -5.46
C VAL A 72 10.31 8.31 -4.78
N ALA A 73 9.14 7.93 -4.26
CA ALA A 73 8.27 8.83 -3.52
C ALA A 73 7.62 8.13 -2.33
N THR A 74 7.56 8.81 -1.18
CA THR A 74 6.80 8.34 -0.02
C THR A 74 5.61 9.27 0.20
N LEU A 75 4.40 8.73 0.14
CA LEU A 75 3.15 9.47 0.33
C LEU A 75 2.53 9.10 1.67
N ILE A 76 2.10 10.10 2.43
CA ILE A 76 1.52 9.91 3.76
C ILE A 76 0.07 10.40 3.73
N HIS A 77 -0.84 9.50 4.08
CA HIS A 77 -2.27 9.80 4.12
C HIS A 77 -2.57 10.78 5.27
N SER A 78 -3.56 11.67 5.07
CA SER A 78 -3.93 12.71 6.04
C SER A 78 -4.46 12.16 7.37
N SER A 79 -4.86 10.90 7.42
CA SER A 79 -5.25 10.21 8.65
C SER A 79 -4.07 9.58 9.40
N CYS A 80 -2.87 9.58 8.83
CA CYS A 80 -1.67 9.03 9.46
C CYS A 80 -0.93 10.17 10.19
N PRO A 81 -0.88 10.19 11.53
CA PRO A 81 -0.20 11.25 12.27
C PRO A 81 1.32 11.00 12.36
N PHE A 82 1.97 10.78 11.22
CA PHE A 82 3.42 10.59 11.16
C PHE A 82 4.12 11.94 11.23
N LYS A 83 4.84 12.17 12.34
CA LYS A 83 5.66 13.37 12.53
C LYS A 83 7.09 13.06 12.10
N ILE A 84 7.58 13.77 11.09
CA ILE A 84 8.93 13.53 10.56
C ILE A 84 9.96 14.34 11.32
N HIS A 85 11.08 13.69 11.59
CA HIS A 85 12.26 14.24 12.27
C HIS A 85 13.46 14.34 11.33
N LEU A 86 13.59 13.39 10.40
CA LEU A 86 14.68 13.35 9.43
C LEU A 86 14.17 12.88 8.06
N GLU A 87 14.68 13.52 7.02
CA GLU A 87 14.53 13.09 5.62
C GLU A 87 15.93 12.99 5.00
N VAL A 88 16.22 11.85 4.39
CA VAL A 88 17.42 11.63 3.58
C VAL A 88 16.99 11.15 2.20
N SER A 89 17.36 11.89 1.16
CA SER A 89 16.99 11.59 -0.23
C SER A 89 18.22 11.40 -1.10
N ASP A 90 18.16 10.41 -1.98
CA ASP A 90 19.21 10.16 -2.96
C ASP A 90 19.10 11.11 -4.17
N PRO A 91 20.15 11.87 -4.53
CA PRO A 91 20.20 12.66 -5.75
C PRO A 91 20.01 11.83 -7.04
N ALA A 92 20.37 10.54 -7.04
CA ALA A 92 20.13 9.64 -8.17
C ALA A 92 18.71 9.05 -8.21
N GLY A 93 17.87 9.34 -7.20
CA GLY A 93 16.47 8.93 -7.13
C GLY A 93 16.25 7.43 -6.90
N ARG A 94 17.20 6.73 -6.27
CA ARG A 94 17.14 5.30 -5.93
C ARG A 94 16.57 5.05 -4.55
N TYR A 95 16.74 5.94 -3.59
CA TYR A 95 16.18 5.75 -2.25
C TYR A 95 15.68 7.04 -1.60
N LEU A 96 14.81 6.86 -0.61
CA LEU A 96 14.28 7.90 0.25
C LEU A 96 14.04 7.32 1.64
N MET A 97 14.71 7.88 2.64
CA MET A 97 14.59 7.48 4.03
C MET A 97 13.92 8.59 4.84
N LEU A 98 12.90 8.22 5.61
CA LEU A 98 12.19 9.11 6.52
C LEU A 98 12.26 8.52 7.93
N VAL A 99 12.75 9.28 8.89
CA VAL A 99 12.67 8.94 10.31
C VAL A 99 11.62 9.83 10.95
N GLY A 100 10.70 9.22 11.69
CA GLY A 100 9.60 9.94 12.32
C GLY A 100 8.94 9.14 13.41
N GLN A 101 7.86 9.69 13.95
CA GLN A 101 7.14 9.12 15.08
C GLN A 101 5.64 9.07 14.82
N ILE A 102 5.00 7.97 15.24
CA ILE A 102 3.55 7.83 15.36
C ILE A 102 3.24 7.50 16.82
N ALA A 103 2.42 8.32 17.46
CA ALA A 103 2.21 8.26 18.91
C ALA A 103 3.57 8.28 19.64
N SER A 104 3.92 7.22 20.39
CA SER A 104 5.21 7.06 21.06
C SER A 104 6.21 6.20 20.29
N THR A 105 5.83 5.65 19.14
CA THR A 105 6.67 4.72 18.37
C THR A 105 7.47 5.47 17.30
N THR A 106 8.79 5.43 17.43
CA THR A 106 9.72 5.88 16.38
C THR A 106 9.84 4.82 15.28
N LEU A 107 9.74 5.26 14.02
CA LEU A 107 9.84 4.44 12.83
C LEU A 107 10.83 5.06 11.85
N THR A 108 11.61 4.20 11.21
CA THR A 108 12.38 4.51 10.02
C THR A 108 11.70 3.86 8.82
N LEU A 109 11.24 4.67 7.87
CA LEU A 109 10.68 4.23 6.59
C LEU A 109 11.75 4.38 5.52
N PHE A 110 12.17 3.29 4.90
CA PHE A 110 13.17 3.29 3.84
C PHE A 110 12.52 2.81 2.54
N ASN A 111 12.38 3.70 1.57
CA ASN A 111 11.87 3.39 0.23
C ASN A 111 13.05 3.17 -0.72
N ILE A 112 13.13 2.01 -1.35
CA ILE A 112 14.24 1.64 -2.25
C ILE A 112 13.77 1.30 -3.67
N TYR A 113 14.61 1.65 -4.63
CA TYR A 113 14.64 1.13 -5.99
C TYR A 113 16.09 0.76 -6.31
N ALA A 114 16.47 -0.48 -6.02
CA ALA A 114 17.85 -0.94 -6.16
C ALA A 114 18.30 -0.96 -7.63
N PRO A 115 19.61 -0.86 -7.92
CA PRO A 115 20.14 -1.09 -9.26
C PRO A 115 19.91 -2.54 -9.72
N ASN A 116 19.94 -2.74 -11.04
CA ASN A 116 19.89 -4.09 -11.60
C ASN A 116 21.27 -4.72 -11.45
N GLY A 117 21.34 -5.89 -10.82
CA GLY A 117 22.59 -6.60 -10.57
C GLY A 117 23.35 -6.07 -9.35
N TYR A 118 24.55 -6.63 -9.14
CA TYR A 118 25.36 -6.35 -7.96
C TYR A 118 26.01 -4.96 -8.01
N ASP A 119 25.76 -4.17 -6.96
CA ASP A 119 26.34 -2.83 -6.75
C ASP A 119 26.78 -2.71 -5.27
N PRO A 120 28.06 -2.99 -4.95
CA PRO A 120 28.54 -3.00 -3.57
C PRO A 120 28.56 -1.62 -2.92
N ASP A 121 28.82 -0.57 -3.71
CA ASP A 121 28.88 0.80 -3.21
C ASP A 121 27.50 1.26 -2.74
N PHE A 122 26.46 0.92 -3.52
CA PHE A 122 25.08 1.20 -3.16
C PHE A 122 24.65 0.52 -1.84
N TRP A 123 24.98 -0.77 -1.65
CA TRP A 123 24.65 -1.48 -0.40
C TRP A 123 25.48 -0.99 0.80
N THR A 124 26.73 -0.58 0.57
CA THR A 124 27.58 0.03 1.60
C THR A 124 27.03 1.37 2.05
N GLU A 125 26.56 2.21 1.11
CA GLU A 125 25.90 3.47 1.41
C GLU A 125 24.63 3.27 2.24
N ILE A 126 23.76 2.35 1.83
CA ILE A 126 22.54 2.02 2.58
C ILE A 126 22.88 1.52 3.98
N SER A 127 23.88 0.65 4.11
CA SER A 127 24.32 0.14 5.41
C SER A 127 24.78 1.26 6.33
N SER A 128 25.57 2.21 5.81
CA SER A 128 25.99 3.40 6.55
C SER A 128 24.81 4.26 7.01
N LEU A 129 23.79 4.45 6.16
CA LEU A 129 22.57 5.17 6.52
C LEU A 129 21.79 4.46 7.63
N LEU A 130 21.64 3.13 7.54
CA LEU A 130 20.97 2.36 8.59
C LEU A 130 21.71 2.46 9.92
N THR A 131 23.04 2.38 9.93
CA THR A 131 23.83 2.48 11.17
C THR A 131 23.87 3.88 11.77
N THR A 132 23.93 4.93 10.93
CA THR A 132 24.20 6.30 11.40
C THR A 132 22.97 7.19 11.50
N LYS A 133 21.89 6.87 10.77
CA LYS A 133 20.70 7.73 10.66
C LYS A 133 19.41 7.06 11.08
N ALA A 134 19.32 5.73 11.03
CA ALA A 134 18.07 5.06 11.37
C ALA A 134 17.83 5.12 12.88
N ASP A 135 16.55 5.22 13.25
CA ASP A 135 16.11 5.19 14.63
C ASP A 135 14.77 4.43 14.74
N GLY A 136 14.56 3.81 15.89
CA GLY A 136 13.40 3.00 16.19
C GLY A 136 13.26 1.78 15.28
N ARG A 137 12.02 1.48 14.86
CA ARG A 137 11.73 0.30 14.05
C ARG A 137 11.95 0.60 12.57
N VAL A 138 12.84 -0.17 11.94
CA VAL A 138 13.11 -0.06 10.50
C VAL A 138 12.06 -0.84 9.71
N ILE A 139 11.47 -0.15 8.72
CA ILE A 139 10.59 -0.69 7.69
C ILE A 139 11.21 -0.32 6.36
N PHE A 140 11.79 -1.31 5.71
CA PHE A 140 12.52 -1.16 4.48
C PHE A 140 11.69 -1.80 3.37
N GLY A 141 11.16 -1.01 2.44
CA GLY A 141 10.25 -1.50 1.42
C GLY A 141 10.54 -0.94 0.05
N GLY A 142 10.35 -1.74 -0.98
CA GLY A 142 10.58 -1.28 -2.34
C GLY A 142 10.90 -2.41 -3.30
N ASP A 143 11.46 -2.01 -4.43
CA ASP A 143 11.94 -2.89 -5.48
C ASP A 143 13.44 -3.10 -5.29
N PHE A 144 13.80 -4.33 -4.94
CA PHE A 144 15.18 -4.72 -4.66
C PHE A 144 15.92 -5.20 -5.91
N ASN A 145 15.24 -5.39 -7.04
CA ASN A 145 15.80 -5.99 -8.27
C ASN A 145 16.58 -7.30 -8.03
N ALA A 146 16.30 -7.97 -6.92
CA ALA A 146 17.01 -9.15 -6.42
C ALA A 146 16.00 -10.18 -5.92
N VAL A 147 16.28 -11.45 -6.20
CA VAL A 147 15.39 -12.56 -5.86
C VAL A 147 15.92 -13.25 -4.59
N PRO A 148 15.19 -13.21 -3.46
CA PRO A 148 15.69 -13.75 -2.19
C PRO A 148 15.92 -15.26 -2.22
N GLN A 149 14.95 -16.03 -2.71
CA GLN A 149 15.04 -17.50 -2.77
C GLN A 149 14.61 -18.00 -4.16
N PRO A 150 15.54 -18.20 -5.11
CA PRO A 150 15.20 -18.53 -6.51
C PRO A 150 14.26 -19.72 -6.70
N SER A 151 14.30 -20.73 -5.83
CA SER A 151 13.42 -21.91 -5.88
C SER A 151 11.93 -21.58 -5.64
N LEU A 152 11.64 -20.59 -4.80
CA LEU A 152 10.28 -20.19 -4.46
C LEU A 152 9.86 -18.89 -5.16
N ASP A 153 10.82 -17.99 -5.38
CA ASP A 153 10.61 -16.60 -5.79
C ASP A 153 10.83 -16.36 -7.28
N ARG A 154 11.14 -17.40 -8.06
CA ARG A 154 11.24 -17.32 -9.52
C ARG A 154 10.45 -18.44 -10.19
N LYS A 155 9.93 -18.11 -11.37
CA LYS A 155 9.35 -19.08 -12.30
C LYS A 155 9.73 -18.73 -13.73
N ALA A 156 10.42 -19.64 -14.41
CA ALA A 156 10.82 -19.49 -15.80
C ALA A 156 9.69 -19.93 -16.76
N SER A 157 9.77 -19.46 -18.01
CA SER A 157 8.90 -19.92 -19.09
C SER A 157 9.12 -21.42 -19.36
N GLY A 158 8.04 -22.19 -19.51
CA GLY A 158 8.09 -23.62 -19.82
C GLY A 158 8.46 -24.55 -18.65
N ASP A 159 8.66 -24.02 -17.43
CA ASP A 159 8.98 -24.83 -16.26
C ASP A 159 7.72 -25.50 -15.70
N SER A 160 7.40 -26.69 -16.22
CA SER A 160 6.34 -27.58 -15.74
C SER A 160 6.74 -28.39 -14.51
N SER A 161 8.03 -28.38 -14.13
CA SER A 161 8.60 -29.25 -13.10
C SER A 161 8.91 -28.54 -11.77
N GLY A 162 8.82 -27.22 -11.71
CA GLY A 162 9.09 -26.46 -10.48
C GLY A 162 10.54 -26.54 -10.01
N THR A 163 11.47 -26.97 -10.87
CA THR A 163 12.90 -26.96 -10.55
C THR A 163 13.54 -25.67 -11.06
N PRO A 164 14.17 -24.87 -10.18
CA PRO A 164 14.70 -23.58 -10.57
C PRO A 164 15.84 -23.74 -11.58
N SER A 165 15.64 -23.20 -12.78
CA SER A 165 16.75 -22.86 -13.68
C SER A 165 17.82 -22.08 -12.90
N GLY A 166 19.09 -22.46 -13.08
CA GLY A 166 20.26 -22.11 -12.28
C GLY A 166 20.63 -20.62 -12.20
N TYR A 167 19.73 -19.79 -11.68
CA TYR A 167 20.02 -18.42 -11.27
C TYR A 167 20.55 -18.45 -9.84
N PRO A 168 21.76 -17.94 -9.58
CA PRO A 168 22.30 -17.87 -8.24
C PRO A 168 21.42 -16.97 -7.37
N GLN A 169 21.32 -17.33 -6.09
CA GLN A 169 20.76 -16.45 -5.06
C GLN A 169 21.56 -15.15 -5.02
N ASP A 170 20.88 -14.02 -4.82
CA ASP A 170 21.58 -12.74 -4.70
C ASP A 170 22.25 -12.66 -3.32
N ALA A 171 23.52 -13.10 -3.25
CA ALA A 171 24.31 -13.15 -2.04
C ALA A 171 24.46 -11.77 -1.37
N SER A 172 24.31 -10.68 -2.13
CA SER A 172 24.41 -9.31 -1.59
C SER A 172 23.21 -8.94 -0.74
N LEU A 173 22.01 -9.29 -1.21
CA LEU A 173 20.78 -9.07 -0.45
C LEU A 173 20.74 -9.95 0.80
N GLU A 174 21.15 -11.21 0.69
CA GLU A 174 21.21 -12.12 1.83
C GLU A 174 22.20 -11.63 2.89
N SER A 175 23.42 -11.27 2.50
CA SER A 175 24.40 -10.69 3.44
C SER A 175 23.86 -9.42 4.09
N PHE A 176 23.28 -8.51 3.30
CA PHE A 176 22.69 -7.28 3.81
C PHE A 176 21.57 -7.54 4.83
N MET A 177 20.69 -8.52 4.56
CA MET A 177 19.64 -8.91 5.50
C MET A 177 20.22 -9.46 6.80
N LEU A 178 21.24 -10.31 6.73
CA LEU A 178 21.91 -10.89 7.89
C LEU A 178 22.63 -9.81 8.72
N ASP A 179 23.41 -8.95 8.07
CA ASP A 179 24.23 -7.92 8.72
C ASP A 179 23.37 -6.91 9.51
N HIS A 180 22.16 -6.62 9.02
CA HIS A 180 21.23 -5.69 9.66
C HIS A 180 20.10 -6.37 10.46
N SER A 181 20.16 -7.70 10.63
CA SER A 181 19.11 -8.49 11.31
C SER A 181 17.70 -8.22 10.76
N LEU A 182 17.61 -8.05 9.45
CA LEU A 182 16.39 -7.82 8.70
C LEU A 182 15.83 -9.13 8.16
N VAL A 183 14.50 -9.25 8.20
CA VAL A 183 13.77 -10.41 7.71
C VAL A 183 12.69 -9.98 6.74
N ASP A 184 12.40 -10.85 5.77
CA ASP A 184 11.32 -10.65 4.80
C ASP A 184 9.97 -10.94 5.46
N ALA A 185 9.17 -9.88 5.61
CA ALA A 185 7.88 -9.95 6.28
C ALA A 185 6.89 -10.87 5.55
N TRP A 186 6.89 -10.89 4.21
CA TRP A 186 5.96 -11.74 3.46
C TRP A 186 6.35 -13.21 3.57
N ARG A 187 7.64 -13.52 3.41
CA ARG A 187 8.15 -14.90 3.47
C ARG A 187 7.96 -15.53 4.84
N LEU A 188 8.06 -14.77 5.92
CA LEU A 188 7.80 -15.28 7.28
C LEU A 188 6.32 -15.67 7.50
N HIS A 189 5.37 -14.93 6.90
CA HIS A 189 3.96 -15.31 6.93
C HIS A 189 3.63 -16.44 5.95
N HIS A 190 4.41 -16.60 4.88
CA HIS A 190 4.18 -17.56 3.80
C HIS A 190 5.44 -18.39 3.49
N PRO A 191 5.91 -19.26 4.42
CA PRO A 191 7.23 -19.89 4.27
C PRO A 191 7.39 -20.77 3.02
N GLY A 192 6.33 -21.48 2.62
CA GLY A 192 6.34 -22.39 1.48
C GLY A 192 5.61 -21.89 0.23
N ASP A 193 4.91 -20.76 0.32
CA ASP A 193 4.05 -20.32 -0.78
C ASP A 193 4.87 -19.72 -1.92
N ARG A 194 4.37 -19.87 -3.14
CA ARG A 194 4.96 -19.30 -4.35
C ARG A 194 4.02 -18.24 -4.90
N ASP A 195 4.43 -17.00 -4.80
CA ASP A 195 3.76 -15.86 -5.42
C ASP A 195 4.80 -14.82 -5.83
N PHE A 196 4.45 -13.94 -6.75
CA PHE A 196 5.40 -13.12 -7.49
C PHE A 196 4.92 -11.69 -7.61
N THR A 197 5.88 -10.76 -7.66
CA THR A 197 5.58 -9.33 -7.72
C THR A 197 5.85 -8.73 -9.09
N PHE A 198 6.61 -9.40 -9.95
CA PHE A 198 6.99 -8.89 -11.27
C PHE A 198 6.79 -9.93 -12.36
N PHE A 199 6.28 -9.49 -13.51
CA PHE A 199 6.21 -10.29 -14.73
C PHE A 199 7.10 -9.70 -15.83
N SER A 200 8.08 -10.50 -16.27
CA SER A 200 8.97 -10.15 -17.37
C SER A 200 8.36 -10.57 -18.70
N ASN A 201 7.76 -9.61 -19.42
CA ASN A 201 7.23 -9.84 -20.77
C ASN A 201 8.25 -10.49 -21.72
N PRO A 202 9.52 -10.04 -21.84
CA PRO A 202 10.47 -10.62 -22.80
C PRO A 202 10.89 -12.07 -22.49
N HIS A 203 10.77 -12.49 -21.23
CA HIS A 203 11.25 -13.79 -20.77
C HIS A 203 10.11 -14.73 -20.35
N HIS A 204 8.86 -14.26 -20.44
CA HIS A 204 7.64 -14.92 -19.95
C HIS A 204 7.85 -15.57 -18.59
N SER A 205 8.48 -14.81 -17.69
CA SER A 205 8.91 -15.29 -16.38
C SER A 205 8.37 -14.41 -15.27
N TYR A 206 8.19 -15.02 -14.11
CA TYR A 206 7.77 -14.34 -12.90
C TYR A 206 8.91 -14.31 -11.89
N SER A 207 9.01 -13.20 -11.15
CA SER A 207 9.91 -13.09 -10.02
C SER A 207 9.31 -12.28 -8.88
N ARG A 208 9.70 -12.59 -7.64
CA ARG A 208 9.42 -11.77 -6.45
C ARG A 208 10.65 -10.95 -6.11
N ILE A 209 10.60 -9.67 -6.44
CA ILE A 209 11.70 -8.71 -6.27
C ILE A 209 11.29 -7.48 -5.46
N ASP A 210 10.00 -7.32 -5.19
CA ASP A 210 9.48 -6.29 -4.32
C ASP A 210 9.30 -6.88 -2.91
N LEU A 211 9.94 -6.28 -1.92
CA LEU A 211 10.01 -6.83 -0.56
C LEU A 211 9.68 -5.78 0.50
N PHE A 212 9.20 -6.27 1.65
CA PHE A 212 9.25 -5.54 2.91
C PHE A 212 10.23 -6.28 3.84
N LEU A 213 11.37 -5.67 4.09
CA LEU A 213 12.33 -6.09 5.09
C LEU A 213 12.10 -5.30 6.38
N VAL A 214 12.05 -6.01 7.50
CA VAL A 214 11.82 -5.43 8.82
C VAL A 214 12.76 -6.06 9.83
N SER A 215 13.04 -5.37 10.93
CA SER A 215 13.76 -6.01 12.04
C SER A 215 12.96 -7.19 12.59
N LEU A 216 13.63 -8.26 13.02
CA LEU A 216 12.96 -9.42 13.61
C LEU A 216 12.05 -9.03 14.80
N SER A 217 12.44 -8.02 15.57
CA SER A 217 11.66 -7.49 16.70
C SER A 217 10.34 -6.82 16.28
N THR A 218 10.22 -6.38 15.02
CA THR A 218 9.01 -5.75 14.48
C THR A 218 7.98 -6.80 14.04
N MET A 219 8.40 -8.03 13.74
CA MET A 219 7.52 -9.07 13.19
C MET A 219 6.24 -9.34 14.01
N PRO A 220 6.26 -9.43 15.35
CA PRO A 220 5.04 -9.63 16.13
C PRO A 220 4.00 -8.51 15.99
N LEU A 221 4.41 -7.34 15.49
CA LEU A 221 3.54 -6.20 15.23
C LEU A 221 2.97 -6.19 13.81
N ILE A 222 3.32 -7.17 12.96
CA ILE A 222 2.84 -7.26 11.59
C ILE A 222 1.83 -8.41 11.54
N PRO A 223 0.52 -8.15 11.74
CA PRO A 223 -0.48 -9.21 11.65
C PRO A 223 -0.67 -9.73 10.22
N THR A 224 -0.42 -8.90 9.21
CA THR A 224 -0.66 -9.26 7.80
C THR A 224 0.41 -8.69 6.88
N SER A 225 0.80 -9.49 5.89
CA SER A 225 1.59 -9.12 4.72
C SER A 225 0.99 -9.80 3.50
N SER A 226 0.91 -9.14 2.36
CA SER A 226 0.24 -9.67 1.17
C SER A 226 0.82 -9.12 -0.12
N ILE A 227 0.78 -9.94 -1.17
CA ILE A 227 1.04 -9.54 -2.56
C ILE A 227 -0.33 -9.37 -3.25
N GLY A 228 -0.48 -8.29 -4.02
CA GLY A 228 -1.67 -8.03 -4.81
C GLY A 228 -1.56 -8.53 -6.25
N ASP A 229 -2.61 -8.30 -7.02
CA ASP A 229 -2.65 -8.62 -8.45
C ASP A 229 -1.91 -7.56 -9.29
N ILE A 230 -1.21 -7.99 -10.34
CA ILE A 230 -0.61 -7.10 -11.34
C ILE A 230 -1.73 -6.52 -12.21
N THR A 231 -1.90 -5.20 -12.18
CA THR A 231 -3.08 -4.53 -12.78
C THR A 231 -2.74 -3.50 -13.85
N TRP A 232 -2.00 -2.45 -13.50
CA TRP A 232 -1.71 -1.32 -14.40
C TRP A 232 -0.22 -0.94 -14.44
N SER A 233 0.58 -1.56 -13.57
CA SER A 233 2.03 -1.61 -13.64
C SER A 233 2.42 -3.03 -14.04
N ASP A 234 3.68 -3.25 -14.38
CA ASP A 234 4.29 -4.58 -14.51
C ASP A 234 4.70 -5.18 -13.16
N HIS A 235 4.57 -4.40 -12.08
CA HIS A 235 4.70 -4.88 -10.70
C HIS A 235 3.35 -4.96 -9.98
N ALA A 236 3.25 -5.94 -9.11
CA ALA A 236 2.18 -6.10 -8.14
C ALA A 236 2.44 -5.18 -6.93
N PRO A 237 1.39 -4.59 -6.34
CA PRO A 237 1.54 -3.91 -5.07
C PRO A 237 1.77 -4.94 -3.97
N ILE A 238 2.76 -4.70 -3.11
CA ILE A 238 2.91 -5.42 -1.85
C ILE A 238 2.37 -4.55 -0.72
N SER A 239 1.76 -5.15 0.30
CA SER A 239 1.29 -4.40 1.46
C SER A 239 1.46 -5.17 2.75
N MET A 240 1.68 -4.45 3.84
CA MET A 240 1.66 -4.99 5.19
C MET A 240 0.87 -4.07 6.11
N THR A 241 0.30 -4.65 7.17
CA THR A 241 -0.35 -3.89 8.24
C THR A 241 0.56 -3.92 9.45
N LEU A 242 0.88 -2.75 10.02
CA LEU A 242 1.67 -2.62 11.23
C LEU A 242 0.78 -2.18 12.40
N SER A 243 0.68 -3.00 13.43
CA SER A 243 0.04 -2.65 14.70
C SER A 243 0.97 -1.78 15.53
N ILE A 244 0.56 -0.53 15.76
CA ILE A 244 1.31 0.42 16.59
C ILE A 244 0.69 0.43 17.99
N PRO A 245 1.45 0.09 19.04
CA PRO A 245 0.98 0.16 20.42
C PRO A 245 0.43 1.56 20.74
N SER A 246 -0.72 1.62 21.43
CA SER A 246 -1.37 2.86 21.85
C SER A 246 -1.84 3.80 20.72
N TYR A 247 -1.77 3.37 19.46
CA TYR A 247 -2.40 4.09 18.35
C TYR A 247 -3.79 3.52 18.08
N THR A 248 -4.81 4.25 18.53
CA THR A 248 -6.19 4.03 18.10
C THR A 248 -6.56 5.11 17.09
N PRO A 249 -6.87 4.77 15.83
CA PRO A 249 -7.37 5.75 14.87
C PRO A 249 -8.63 6.44 15.43
N ALA A 250 -8.58 7.76 15.61
CA ALA A 250 -9.74 8.53 16.03
C ALA A 250 -10.74 8.59 14.87
N TRP A 251 -11.79 7.77 14.92
CA TRP A 251 -12.81 7.76 13.87
C TRP A 251 -13.90 8.79 14.17
N SER A 252 -13.90 9.90 13.44
CA SER A 252 -15.04 10.81 13.39
C SER A 252 -15.84 10.55 12.11
N TRP A 253 -17.10 10.11 12.24
CA TRP A 253 -17.98 10.07 11.08
C TRP A 253 -18.21 11.48 10.55
N ARG A 254 -18.19 11.62 9.22
CA ARG A 254 -18.60 12.83 8.53
C ARG A 254 -19.67 12.47 7.51
N LEU A 255 -20.69 13.31 7.43
CA LEU A 255 -21.74 13.15 6.43
C LEU A 255 -21.15 13.28 5.03
N ASN A 256 -21.37 12.26 4.20
CA ASN A 256 -21.15 12.38 2.78
C ASN A 256 -22.29 13.22 2.16
N SER A 257 -22.02 14.50 1.89
CA SER A 257 -23.01 15.43 1.32
C SER A 257 -23.55 14.97 -0.03
N SER A 258 -22.83 14.13 -0.77
CA SER A 258 -23.32 13.59 -2.05
C SER A 258 -24.58 12.74 -1.92
N LEU A 259 -24.86 12.21 -0.72
CA LEU A 259 -26.08 11.45 -0.45
C LEU A 259 -27.32 12.36 -0.54
N LEU A 260 -27.16 13.66 -0.30
CA LEU A 260 -28.23 14.66 -0.28
C LEU A 260 -28.48 15.32 -1.65
N HIS A 261 -27.84 14.88 -2.72
CA HIS A 261 -28.03 15.48 -4.05
C HIS A 261 -29.14 14.82 -4.87
N LYS A 262 -29.58 13.63 -4.47
CA LYS A 262 -30.53 12.83 -5.24
C LYS A 262 -31.94 12.95 -4.63
N PRO A 263 -32.97 13.35 -5.40
CA PRO A 263 -34.33 13.51 -4.90
C PRO A 263 -34.86 12.26 -4.19
N GLU A 264 -34.58 11.08 -4.73
CA GLU A 264 -35.04 9.81 -4.15
C GLU A 264 -34.46 9.56 -2.75
N HIS A 265 -33.19 9.93 -2.52
CA HIS A 265 -32.56 9.78 -1.21
C HIS A 265 -33.09 10.82 -0.22
N ILE A 266 -33.37 12.03 -0.69
CA ILE A 266 -33.95 13.09 0.16
C ILE A 266 -35.33 12.66 0.65
N LEU A 267 -36.17 12.11 -0.23
CA LEU A 267 -37.49 11.62 0.13
C LEU A 267 -37.43 10.47 1.14
N GLU A 268 -36.52 9.51 0.93
CA GLU A 268 -36.25 8.41 1.88
C GLU A 268 -35.86 8.96 3.26
N LEU A 269 -34.93 9.92 3.32
CA LEU A 269 -34.49 10.53 4.58
C LEU A 269 -35.59 11.36 5.25
N GLN A 270 -36.36 12.13 4.49
CA GLN A 270 -37.50 12.89 5.00
C GLN A 270 -38.58 12.00 5.60
N GLN A 271 -38.81 10.83 5.01
CA GLN A 271 -39.75 9.85 5.56
C GLN A 271 -39.24 9.32 6.90
N GLN A 272 -37.98 8.86 6.97
CA GLN A 272 -37.37 8.39 8.22
C GLN A 272 -37.34 9.47 9.32
N LEU A 273 -37.13 10.74 8.93
CA LEU A 273 -37.21 11.87 9.86
C LEU A 273 -38.59 11.99 10.51
N ARG A 274 -39.67 11.85 9.72
CA ARG A 274 -41.05 11.94 10.20
C ARG A 274 -41.44 10.74 11.06
N ASP A 275 -41.13 9.54 10.58
CA ASP A 275 -41.50 8.27 11.25
C ASP A 275 -40.92 8.22 12.66
N TYR A 276 -39.67 8.67 12.83
CA TYR A 276 -39.04 8.73 14.15
C TYR A 276 -39.86 9.53 15.18
N PHE A 277 -40.27 10.75 14.84
CA PHE A 277 -41.03 11.58 15.77
C PHE A 277 -42.45 11.05 15.99
N LEU A 278 -43.08 10.50 14.95
CA LEU A 278 -44.41 9.89 15.09
C LEU A 278 -44.41 8.72 16.09
N GLU A 279 -43.34 7.93 16.10
CA GLU A 279 -43.25 6.71 16.92
C GLU A 279 -42.67 6.95 18.33
N ASN A 280 -41.86 8.00 18.51
CA ASN A 280 -41.05 8.17 19.72
C ASN A 280 -41.35 9.44 20.52
N ASP A 281 -42.17 10.37 19.99
CA ASP A 281 -42.57 11.54 20.75
C ASP A 281 -43.60 11.16 21.83
N SER A 282 -43.17 11.26 23.09
CA SER A 282 -43.95 10.87 24.26
C SER A 282 -43.78 11.91 25.36
N PRO A 283 -44.83 12.25 26.12
CA PRO A 283 -44.76 13.18 27.24
C PRO A 283 -43.74 12.80 28.33
N THR A 284 -43.35 11.52 28.38
CA THR A 284 -42.41 10.98 29.38
C THR A 284 -40.94 11.15 28.98
N LEU A 285 -40.65 11.51 27.73
CA LEU A 285 -39.30 11.65 27.18
C LEU A 285 -38.85 13.11 27.20
N SER A 286 -37.61 13.36 27.63
CA SER A 286 -37.06 14.71 27.55
C SER A 286 -36.84 15.12 26.08
N PRO A 287 -37.14 16.37 25.68
CA PRO A 287 -36.87 16.85 24.33
C PRO A 287 -35.39 16.70 23.92
N THR A 288 -34.47 16.80 24.89
CA THR A 288 -33.03 16.61 24.66
C THR A 288 -32.71 15.17 24.28
N THR A 289 -33.26 14.20 25.01
CA THR A 289 -33.09 12.77 24.74
C THR A 289 -33.67 12.41 23.38
N LEU A 290 -34.90 12.88 23.10
CA LEU A 290 -35.58 12.67 21.82
C LEU A 290 -34.73 13.20 20.66
N TRP A 291 -34.19 14.42 20.77
CA TRP A 291 -33.32 15.01 19.75
C TRP A 291 -31.99 14.27 19.57
N LEU A 292 -31.34 13.83 20.65
CA LEU A 292 -30.07 13.11 20.57
C LEU A 292 -30.25 11.72 19.95
N ALA A 293 -31.29 11.00 20.34
CA ALA A 293 -31.64 9.71 19.77
C ALA A 293 -32.01 9.84 18.30
N HIS A 294 -32.81 10.85 17.93
CA HIS A 294 -33.12 11.19 16.55
C HIS A 294 -31.87 11.36 15.67
N LYS A 295 -30.92 12.20 16.10
CA LYS A 295 -29.65 12.39 15.37
C LYS A 295 -28.89 11.09 15.18
N THR A 296 -28.94 10.20 16.16
CA THR A 296 -28.28 8.89 16.11
C THR A 296 -28.94 7.97 15.08
N VAL A 297 -30.27 7.93 15.07
CA VAL A 297 -31.07 7.16 14.09
C VAL A 297 -30.80 7.63 12.67
N ILE A 298 -30.91 8.94 12.41
CA ILE A 298 -30.67 9.52 11.07
C ILE A 298 -29.24 9.28 10.60
N ARG A 299 -28.25 9.39 11.49
CA ARG A 299 -26.87 9.01 11.15
C ARG A 299 -26.77 7.53 10.76
N GLY A 300 -27.47 6.64 11.45
CA GLY A 300 -27.58 5.23 11.10
C GLY A 300 -28.11 5.01 9.68
N HIS A 301 -29.22 5.66 9.31
CA HIS A 301 -29.79 5.59 7.96
C HIS A 301 -28.84 6.13 6.90
N LEU A 302 -28.19 7.28 7.15
CA LEU A 302 -27.21 7.85 6.23
C LEU A 302 -26.01 6.90 6.00
N ILE A 303 -25.54 6.23 7.05
CA ILE A 303 -24.49 5.20 6.96
C ILE A 303 -24.99 4.01 6.13
N GLN A 304 -26.21 3.54 6.37
CA GLN A 304 -26.81 2.41 5.66
C GLN A 304 -26.97 2.71 4.16
N LEU A 305 -27.55 3.86 3.82
CA LEU A 305 -27.70 4.34 2.44
C LEU A 305 -26.33 4.44 1.75
N GLY A 306 -25.35 5.07 2.40
CA GLY A 306 -23.99 5.18 1.87
C GLY A 306 -23.34 3.81 1.63
N SER A 307 -23.53 2.86 2.55
CA SER A 307 -23.05 1.49 2.43
C SER A 307 -23.71 0.75 1.26
N ARG A 308 -25.04 0.86 1.11
CA ARG A 308 -25.80 0.28 0.00
C ARG A 308 -25.32 0.77 -1.35
N LEU A 309 -25.21 2.08 -1.54
CA LEU A 309 -24.73 2.68 -2.80
C LEU A 309 -23.28 2.30 -3.10
N LYS A 310 -22.43 2.27 -2.07
CA LYS A 310 -21.05 1.80 -2.19
C LYS A 310 -21.00 0.34 -2.66
N LYS A 311 -21.81 -0.54 -2.07
CA LYS A 311 -21.90 -1.96 -2.45
C LYS A 311 -22.37 -2.13 -3.89
N GLN A 312 -23.41 -1.41 -4.30
CA GLN A 312 -23.90 -1.43 -5.69
C GLN A 312 -22.82 -0.99 -6.68
N LYS A 313 -22.14 0.12 -6.39
CA LYS A 313 -21.06 0.64 -7.25
C LYS A 313 -19.86 -0.32 -7.33
N LEU A 314 -19.57 -1.03 -6.24
CA LEU A 314 -18.43 -1.94 -6.17
C LEU A 314 -18.75 -3.33 -6.70
N ALA A 315 -20.01 -3.72 -6.88
CA ALA A 315 -20.39 -5.09 -7.27
C ALA A 315 -19.69 -5.55 -8.56
N SER A 316 -19.75 -4.74 -9.61
CA SER A 316 -19.07 -5.04 -10.89
C SER A 316 -17.56 -5.09 -10.73
N LEU A 317 -16.98 -4.19 -9.94
CA LEU A 317 -15.53 -4.17 -9.68
C LEU A 317 -15.07 -5.41 -8.91
N VAL A 318 -15.84 -5.87 -7.92
CA VAL A 318 -15.53 -7.08 -7.15
C VAL A 318 -15.56 -8.31 -8.07
N SER A 319 -16.56 -8.41 -8.95
CA SER A 319 -16.60 -9.49 -9.95
C SER A 319 -15.37 -9.47 -10.85
N LEU A 320 -15.08 -8.33 -11.47
CA LEU A 320 -13.94 -8.18 -12.37
C LEU A 320 -12.60 -8.44 -11.68
N THR A 321 -12.44 -8.03 -10.41
CA THR A 321 -11.21 -8.26 -9.64
C THR A 321 -11.06 -9.76 -9.32
N LYS A 322 -12.16 -10.45 -9.01
CA LYS A 322 -12.15 -11.90 -8.80
C LYS A 322 -11.77 -12.64 -10.07
N ASP A 323 -12.31 -12.22 -11.21
CA ASP A 323 -11.96 -12.79 -12.51
C ASP A 323 -10.49 -12.53 -12.85
N LEU A 324 -9.99 -11.31 -12.61
CA LEU A 324 -8.58 -10.96 -12.79
C LEU A 324 -7.67 -11.86 -11.95
N SER A 325 -7.93 -11.97 -10.64
CA SER A 325 -7.12 -12.78 -9.74
C SER A 325 -7.11 -14.26 -10.15
N LYS A 326 -8.25 -14.77 -10.66
CA LYS A 326 -8.33 -16.11 -11.24
C LYS A 326 -7.43 -16.25 -12.47
N TRP A 327 -7.51 -15.32 -13.43
CA TRP A 327 -6.68 -15.36 -14.63
C TRP A 327 -5.19 -15.19 -14.33
N GLU A 328 -4.84 -14.32 -13.39
CA GLU A 328 -3.47 -14.15 -12.95
C GLU A 328 -2.92 -15.40 -12.26
N THR A 329 -3.72 -16.05 -11.40
CA THR A 329 -3.33 -17.34 -10.80
C THR A 329 -3.06 -18.39 -11.89
N LEU A 330 -3.92 -18.48 -12.91
CA LEU A 330 -3.70 -19.39 -14.05
C LEU A 330 -2.44 -19.04 -14.83
N ASN A 331 -2.17 -17.75 -15.09
CA ASN A 331 -0.97 -17.32 -15.79
C ASN A 331 0.31 -17.55 -14.98
N LYS A 332 0.26 -17.35 -13.64
CA LYS A 332 1.34 -17.71 -12.72
C LYS A 332 1.59 -19.22 -12.70
N LEU A 333 0.58 -20.07 -12.96
CA LEU A 333 0.74 -21.52 -13.08
C LEU A 333 1.32 -21.95 -14.43
N SER A 334 0.92 -21.31 -15.52
CA SER A 334 1.43 -21.62 -16.87
C SER A 334 1.48 -20.35 -17.71
N PRO A 335 2.62 -19.63 -17.75
CA PRO A 335 2.76 -18.44 -18.58
C PRO A 335 2.55 -18.79 -20.05
N SER A 336 1.63 -18.11 -20.74
CA SER A 336 1.36 -18.34 -22.17
C SER A 336 0.89 -17.07 -22.88
N ASP A 337 1.13 -16.99 -24.21
CA ASP A 337 0.75 -15.86 -25.06
C ASP A 337 -0.77 -15.67 -25.21
N ALA A 338 -1.59 -16.66 -24.83
CA ALA A 338 -3.04 -16.60 -24.99
C ALA A 338 -3.72 -15.57 -24.06
N LEU A 339 -2.99 -15.02 -23.08
CA LEU A 339 -3.51 -14.13 -22.03
C LEU A 339 -2.88 -12.73 -22.00
N THR A 340 -1.98 -12.39 -22.93
CA THR A 340 -1.36 -11.06 -23.10
C THR A 340 -2.01 -10.25 -24.20
#